data_AF-A0A1J0PE49-F1
#
_entry.id   AF-A0A1J0PE49-F1
#
_cell.length_a   1.000
_cell.length_b   1.000
_cell.length_c   1.000
_cell.angle_alpha   90.00
_cell.angle_beta   90.00
_cell.angle_gamma   90.00
#
_symmetry.space_group_name_H-M   'P 1'
#
loop_
_entity.id
_entity.type
_entity.pdbx_description
1 polymer ?
#
loop_
_entity_poly.entity_id
_entity_poly.type
_entity_poly.pdbx_seq_one_letter_code
_entity_poly.pdbx_strand_id
1 'polypeptide(L)'
;MVALLLAAPVLAFAVPVQAAAEIQRWSLADTNGDGWAISLFEQPDPDFPKGWRLRLTALALGEQLDHQRGLELEDSQGSHWQLANHSEEQVPAGDPAVPASSAQFDLARLQPRPSAILPLRLAIPLQNGTDQALMLSPEIVEAIGLKAGQGS
;
A
#
# COMPACT_ATOMS: atom_id res chain seq x y z
N MET A 1 -1.48 56.41 -43.00
CA MET A 1 -1.78 54.99 -42.68
C MET A 1 -1.17 54.68 -41.33
N VAL A 2 -2.00 54.54 -40.29
CA VAL A 2 -1.56 54.13 -38.95
C VAL A 2 -1.87 52.63 -38.83
N ALA A 3 -0.83 51.81 -38.70
CA ALA A 3 -0.98 50.38 -38.48
C ALA A 3 -1.23 50.12 -36.99
N LEU A 4 -2.41 49.63 -36.65
CA LEU A 4 -2.82 49.26 -35.30
C LEU A 4 -2.35 47.81 -35.04
N LEU A 5 -1.33 47.64 -34.19
CA LEU A 5 -0.92 46.32 -33.70
C LEU A 5 -1.95 45.84 -32.66
N LEU A 6 -2.73 44.82 -33.02
CA LEU A 6 -3.58 44.07 -32.08
C LEU A 6 -2.73 43.05 -31.33
N ALA A 7 -2.45 43.32 -30.06
CA ALA A 7 -1.86 42.34 -29.15
C ALA A 7 -2.93 41.34 -28.69
N ALA A 8 -2.80 40.07 -29.09
CA ALA A 8 -3.66 38.99 -28.62
C ALA A 8 -3.18 38.51 -27.23
N PRO A 9 -4.08 38.33 -26.23
CA PRO A 9 -3.70 37.74 -24.95
C PRO A 9 -3.53 36.22 -25.11
N VAL A 10 -2.35 35.71 -24.74
CA VAL A 10 -2.09 34.28 -24.61
C VAL A 10 -2.79 33.79 -23.34
N LEU A 11 -3.91 33.07 -23.52
CA LEU A 11 -4.55 32.31 -22.45
C LEU A 11 -3.63 31.15 -22.05
N ALA A 12 -2.94 31.30 -20.92
CA ALA A 12 -2.22 30.19 -20.28
C ALA A 12 -3.25 29.25 -19.65
N PHE A 13 -3.46 28.09 -20.26
CA PHE A 13 -4.19 26.99 -19.63
C PHE A 13 -3.34 26.46 -18.48
N ALA A 14 -3.75 26.72 -17.24
CA ALA A 14 -3.20 26.04 -16.08
C ALA A 14 -3.64 24.58 -16.16
N VAL A 15 -2.72 23.68 -16.51
CA VAL A 15 -2.93 22.25 -16.32
C VAL A 15 -2.95 22.02 -14.80
N PRO A 16 -4.05 21.52 -14.21
CA PRO A 16 -4.04 21.18 -12.81
C PRO A 16 -3.03 20.05 -12.63
N VAL A 17 -1.92 20.34 -11.95
CA VAL A 17 -1.06 19.28 -11.41
C VAL A 17 -1.88 18.60 -10.33
N GLN A 18 -2.50 17.48 -10.69
CA GLN A 18 -3.15 16.59 -9.73
C GLN A 18 -2.08 16.26 -8.68
N ALA A 19 -2.27 16.69 -7.43
CA ALA A 19 -1.38 16.30 -6.35
C ALA A 19 -1.47 14.77 -6.21
N ALA A 20 -0.43 14.07 -6.64
CA ALA A 20 -0.32 12.64 -6.40
C ALA A 20 -0.35 12.43 -4.88
N ALA A 21 -1.24 11.55 -4.40
CA ALA A 21 -1.27 11.18 -3.00
C ALA A 21 0.13 10.72 -2.56
N GLU A 22 0.63 11.25 -1.44
CA GLU A 22 1.97 10.96 -0.95
C GLU A 22 2.06 9.48 -0.56
N ILE A 23 3.00 8.75 -1.19
CA ILE A 23 3.29 7.36 -0.86
C ILE A 23 4.16 7.36 0.40
N GLN A 24 3.63 6.81 1.49
CA GLN A 24 4.40 6.62 2.72
C GLN A 24 5.16 5.30 2.64
N ARG A 25 6.45 5.29 3.05
CA ARG A 25 7.30 4.10 2.98
C ARG A 25 8.12 3.92 4.24
N TRP A 26 8.26 2.67 4.66
CA TRP A 26 9.10 2.26 5.79
C TRP A 26 9.94 1.03 5.41
N SER A 27 11.05 0.84 6.12
CA SER A 27 11.88 -0.36 6.05
C SER A 27 11.97 -0.96 7.44
N LEU A 28 11.75 -2.27 7.53
CA LEU A 28 11.71 -3.04 8.76
C LEU A 28 12.57 -4.30 8.59
N ALA A 29 12.95 -4.89 9.70
CA ALA A 29 13.51 -6.24 9.73
C ALA A 29 12.51 -7.16 10.42
N ASP A 30 12.40 -8.39 9.94
CA ASP A 30 11.64 -9.42 10.62
C ASP A 30 12.45 -10.08 11.77
N THR A 31 11.91 -11.15 12.34
CA THR A 31 12.54 -11.87 13.45
C THR A 31 13.83 -12.61 13.05
N ASN A 32 14.02 -12.89 11.77
CA ASN A 32 15.23 -13.54 11.24
C ASN A 32 16.29 -12.50 10.83
N GLY A 33 15.93 -11.21 10.84
CA GLY A 33 16.77 -10.12 10.39
C GLY A 33 16.64 -9.81 8.90
N ASP A 34 15.71 -10.46 8.20
CA ASP A 34 15.47 -10.22 6.79
C ASP A 34 14.68 -8.92 6.60
N GLY A 35 15.07 -8.17 5.56
CA GLY A 35 14.54 -6.82 5.32
C GLY A 35 13.18 -6.85 4.60
N TRP A 36 12.29 -5.96 5.04
CA TRP A 36 10.96 -5.76 4.46
C TRP A 36 10.73 -4.26 4.19
N ALA A 37 10.26 -3.93 3.00
CA ALA A 37 9.72 -2.61 2.71
C ALA A 37 8.19 -2.62 2.81
N ILE A 38 7.65 -1.62 3.51
CA ILE A 38 6.21 -1.36 3.57
C ILE A 38 5.92 -0.07 2.82
N SER A 39 4.93 -0.08 1.93
CA SER A 39 4.41 1.12 1.26
C SER A 39 2.90 1.26 1.50
N LEU A 40 2.46 2.49 1.76
CA LEU A 40 1.05 2.86 1.95
C LEU A 40 0.69 3.95 0.94
N PHE A 41 -0.33 3.70 0.13
CA PHE A 41 -0.73 4.58 -0.97
C PHE A 41 -2.19 4.36 -1.35
N GLU A 42 -2.80 5.34 -2.01
CA GLU A 42 -4.11 5.19 -2.64
C GLU A 42 -3.94 4.56 -4.03
N GLN A 43 -4.79 3.59 -4.39
CA GLN A 43 -4.75 2.89 -5.69
C GLN A 43 -4.76 3.92 -6.85
N PRO A 44 -3.64 4.05 -7.60
CA PRO A 44 -3.52 5.08 -8.63
C PRO A 44 -4.17 4.72 -9.96
N ASP A 45 -4.37 3.44 -10.24
CA ASP A 45 -4.85 2.95 -11.53
C ASP A 45 -6.39 3.00 -11.56
N PRO A 46 -6.99 3.72 -12.54
CA PRO A 46 -8.44 3.84 -12.66
C PRO A 46 -9.15 2.53 -13.03
N ASP A 47 -8.44 1.51 -13.54
CA ASP A 47 -9.00 0.22 -13.88
C ASP A 47 -9.28 -0.64 -12.64
N PHE A 48 -8.72 -0.27 -11.48
CA PHE A 48 -8.93 -0.94 -10.20
C PHE A 48 -9.80 -0.12 -9.23
N PRO A 49 -10.49 -0.77 -8.27
CA PRO A 49 -11.27 -0.06 -7.27
C PRO A 49 -10.41 0.90 -6.45
N LYS A 50 -10.91 2.13 -6.27
CA LYS A 50 -10.28 3.11 -5.38
C LYS A 50 -10.17 2.55 -3.96
N GLY A 51 -9.16 3.02 -3.23
CA GLY A 51 -8.94 2.66 -1.84
C GLY A 51 -7.47 2.68 -1.47
N TRP A 52 -7.21 2.55 -0.17
CA TRP A 52 -5.85 2.51 0.34
C TRP A 52 -5.30 1.09 0.28
N ARG A 53 -4.06 0.99 -0.18
CA ARG A 53 -3.32 -0.24 -0.34
C ARG A 53 -2.10 -0.24 0.56
N LEU A 54 -1.88 -1.39 1.21
CA LEU A 54 -0.65 -1.73 1.88
C LEU A 54 0.13 -2.67 0.99
N ARG A 55 1.36 -2.32 0.62
CA ARG A 55 2.25 -3.18 -0.14
C ARG A 55 3.44 -3.58 0.72
N LEU A 56 3.70 -4.89 0.75
CA LEU A 56 4.84 -5.51 1.40
C LEU A 56 5.80 -6.00 0.32
N THR A 57 7.08 -5.70 0.45
CA THR A 57 8.12 -6.14 -0.48
C THR A 57 9.28 -6.71 0.32
N ALA A 58 9.58 -7.98 0.11
CA ALA A 58 10.76 -8.61 0.67
C ALA A 58 12.02 -8.03 0.00
N LEU A 59 12.99 -7.64 0.82
CA LEU A 59 14.29 -7.12 0.37
C LEU A 59 15.34 -8.24 0.30
N ALA A 60 15.11 -9.35 0.99
CA ALA A 60 15.91 -10.55 0.88
C ALA A 60 15.65 -11.28 -0.45
N LEU A 61 16.68 -11.90 -1.01
CA LEU A 61 16.58 -12.68 -2.24
C LEU A 61 15.89 -14.02 -1.97
N GLY A 62 14.98 -14.41 -2.87
CA GLY A 62 14.36 -15.74 -2.85
C GLY A 62 13.08 -15.83 -2.00
N GLU A 63 12.72 -14.78 -1.28
CA GLU A 63 11.44 -14.71 -0.58
C GLU A 63 10.29 -14.60 -1.59
N GLN A 64 9.31 -15.49 -1.46
CA GLN A 64 8.16 -15.55 -2.37
C GLN A 64 6.88 -15.48 -1.55
N LEU A 65 6.10 -14.42 -1.76
CA LEU A 65 4.83 -14.24 -1.09
C LEU A 65 3.75 -15.08 -1.77
N ASP A 66 2.83 -15.59 -0.96
CA ASP A 66 1.65 -16.30 -1.46
C ASP A 66 0.57 -15.29 -1.85
N HIS A 67 0.34 -15.15 -3.15
CA HIS A 67 -0.65 -14.22 -3.70
C HIS A 67 -2.09 -14.75 -3.63
N GLN A 68 -2.30 -15.98 -3.14
CA GLN A 68 -3.65 -16.55 -2.94
C GLN A 68 -4.20 -16.28 -1.53
N ARG A 69 -3.32 -15.87 -0.60
CA ARG A 69 -3.68 -15.65 0.80
C ARG A 69 -3.75 -14.16 1.13
N GLY A 70 -4.70 -13.82 2.00
CA GLY A 70 -4.79 -12.49 2.60
C GLY A 70 -3.70 -12.27 3.64
N LEU A 71 -3.53 -11.02 4.06
CA LEU A 71 -2.64 -10.66 5.16
C LEU A 71 -3.40 -10.73 6.48
N GLU A 72 -2.89 -11.50 7.43
CA GLU A 72 -3.43 -11.56 8.79
C GLU A 72 -2.72 -10.56 9.70
N LEU A 73 -3.50 -9.88 10.53
CA LEU A 73 -3.01 -8.95 11.53
C LEU A 73 -3.59 -9.30 12.89
N GLU A 74 -2.75 -9.25 13.91
CA GLU A 74 -3.13 -9.54 15.29
C GLU A 74 -2.49 -8.53 16.25
N ASP A 75 -3.27 -8.03 17.20
CA ASP A 75 -2.74 -7.26 18.33
C ASP A 75 -2.52 -8.11 19.58
N SER A 76 -1.74 -7.61 20.53
CA SER A 76 -1.47 -8.33 21.79
C SER A 76 -2.69 -8.61 22.69
N GLN A 77 -3.87 -8.06 22.36
CA GLN A 77 -5.12 -8.29 23.08
C GLN A 77 -6.05 -9.28 22.34
N GLY A 78 -5.60 -9.86 21.24
CA GLY A 78 -6.33 -10.87 20.48
C GLY A 78 -7.32 -10.28 19.48
N SER A 79 -7.27 -8.97 19.18
CA SER A 79 -7.99 -8.44 18.03
C SER A 79 -7.36 -8.97 16.75
N HIS A 80 -8.18 -9.38 15.79
CA HIS A 80 -7.73 -9.98 14.55
C HIS A 80 -8.37 -9.30 13.33
N TRP A 81 -7.57 -9.09 12.30
CA TRP A 81 -8.01 -8.59 11.00
C TRP A 81 -7.44 -9.43 9.87
N GLN A 82 -8.19 -9.53 8.77
CA GLN A 82 -7.73 -10.15 7.54
C GLN A 82 -7.93 -9.19 6.39
N LEU A 83 -6.85 -8.85 5.69
CA LEU A 83 -6.87 -7.97 4.53
C LEU A 83 -6.89 -8.78 3.25
N ALA A 84 -7.72 -8.35 2.30
CA ALA A 84 -7.82 -9.00 0.99
C ALA A 84 -6.54 -8.77 0.20
N ASN A 85 -6.06 -9.83 -0.47
CA ASN A 85 -4.95 -9.74 -1.40
C ASN A 85 -5.42 -9.08 -2.70
N HIS A 86 -4.59 -8.19 -3.22
CA HIS A 86 -4.77 -7.43 -4.45
C HIS A 86 -3.43 -7.28 -5.20
N SER A 87 -2.58 -8.30 -5.15
CA SER A 87 -1.27 -8.26 -5.79
C SER A 87 -1.34 -8.19 -7.32
N GLU A 88 -2.46 -8.59 -7.93
CA GLU A 88 -2.74 -8.40 -9.35
C GLU A 88 -2.71 -6.92 -9.77
N GLU A 89 -2.96 -6.00 -8.84
CA GLU A 89 -2.95 -4.57 -9.10
C GLU A 89 -1.53 -3.97 -9.17
N GLN A 90 -0.48 -4.77 -8.93
CA GLN A 90 0.92 -4.32 -9.03
C GLN A 90 1.43 -4.27 -10.47
N VAL A 91 0.69 -4.87 -11.39
CA VAL A 91 1.00 -4.93 -12.81
C VAL A 91 -0.17 -4.35 -13.60
N PRO A 92 0.06 -3.88 -14.84
CA PRO A 92 -1.03 -3.44 -15.70
C PRO A 92 -2.09 -4.53 -15.85
N ALA A 93 -3.36 -4.13 -15.95
CA ALA A 93 -4.46 -5.06 -16.12
C ALA A 93 -4.22 -6.00 -17.32
N GLY A 94 -4.26 -7.32 -17.06
CA GLY A 94 -4.03 -8.35 -18.08
C GLY A 94 -2.58 -8.85 -18.20
N ASP A 95 -1.63 -8.26 -17.47
CA ASP A 95 -0.28 -8.82 -17.33
C ASP A 95 -0.26 -9.95 -16.28
N PRO A 96 0.24 -11.16 -16.59
CA PRO A 96 0.24 -12.27 -15.65
C PRO A 96 1.36 -12.23 -14.60
N ALA A 97 2.38 -11.37 -14.74
CA ALA A 97 3.63 -11.52 -13.99
C ALA A 97 3.69 -10.65 -12.71
N VAL A 98 2.87 -10.96 -11.72
CA VAL A 98 2.97 -10.33 -10.39
C VAL A 98 4.35 -10.60 -9.77
N PRO A 99 5.05 -9.59 -9.22
CA PRO A 99 6.37 -9.79 -8.64
C PRO A 99 6.32 -10.74 -7.42
N ALA A 100 7.06 -11.85 -7.47
CA ALA A 100 7.01 -12.87 -6.43
C ALA A 100 7.44 -12.37 -5.03
N SER A 101 8.32 -11.37 -4.96
CA SER A 101 8.82 -10.80 -3.71
C SER A 101 7.94 -9.68 -3.15
N SER A 102 6.74 -9.46 -3.70
CA SER A 102 5.88 -8.34 -3.34
C SER A 102 4.40 -8.71 -3.34
N ALA A 103 3.67 -8.32 -2.30
CA ALA A 103 2.23 -8.49 -2.21
C ALA A 103 1.53 -7.20 -1.78
N GLN A 104 0.29 -7.04 -2.23
CA GLN A 104 -0.51 -5.84 -2.00
C GLN A 104 -1.84 -6.23 -1.37
N PHE A 105 -2.31 -5.43 -0.42
CA PHE A 105 -3.49 -5.73 0.38
C PHE A 105 -4.38 -4.51 0.53
N ASP A 106 -5.69 -4.72 0.52
CA ASP A 106 -6.69 -3.66 0.71
C ASP A 106 -6.94 -3.40 2.20
N LEU A 107 -6.90 -2.12 2.58
CA LEU A 107 -7.11 -1.67 3.96
C LEU A 107 -8.58 -1.55 4.38
N ALA A 108 -9.54 -1.73 3.47
CA ALA A 108 -10.97 -1.54 3.78
C ALA A 108 -11.47 -2.36 4.98
N ARG A 109 -10.88 -3.55 5.21
CA ARG A 109 -11.24 -4.47 6.30
C ARG A 109 -10.48 -4.24 7.61
N LEU A 110 -9.65 -3.20 7.69
CA LEU A 110 -8.92 -2.86 8.92
C LEU A 110 -9.81 -2.02 9.88
N GLN A 111 -10.98 -2.57 10.19
CA GLN A 111 -12.01 -1.98 11.06
C GLN A 111 -12.48 -3.01 12.11
N PRO A 112 -12.51 -2.68 13.41
CA PRO A 112 -12.14 -1.39 14.00
C PRO A 112 -10.65 -1.08 13.80
N ARG A 113 -10.29 0.20 13.87
CA ARG A 113 -8.90 0.65 13.68
C ARG A 113 -7.98 0.04 14.75
N PRO A 114 -6.83 -0.56 14.39
CA PRO A 114 -5.84 -1.03 15.35
C PRO A 114 -5.29 0.11 16.21
N SER A 115 -5.01 -0.19 17.48
CA SER A 115 -4.47 0.79 18.42
C SER A 115 -2.96 0.89 18.29
N ALA A 116 -2.43 2.12 18.10
CA ALA A 116 -0.99 2.35 17.99
C ALA A 116 -0.22 2.12 19.29
N ILE A 117 -0.90 1.98 20.43
CA ILE A 117 -0.26 1.67 21.73
C ILE A 117 0.00 0.17 21.91
N LEU A 118 -0.61 -0.67 21.07
CA LEU A 118 -0.46 -2.12 21.12
C LEU A 118 0.50 -2.57 19.99
N PRO A 119 1.39 -3.54 20.25
CA PRO A 119 2.13 -4.18 19.18
C PRO A 119 1.16 -4.81 18.17
N LEU A 120 1.34 -4.51 16.89
CA LEU A 120 0.57 -5.09 15.79
C LEU A 120 1.48 -6.01 14.99
N ARG A 121 1.13 -7.29 14.99
CA ARG A 121 1.82 -8.35 14.24
C ARG A 121 1.16 -8.52 12.89
N LEU A 122 1.98 -8.62 11.84
CA LEU A 122 1.58 -9.11 10.53
C LEU A 122 2.08 -10.54 10.38
N ALA A 123 1.23 -11.41 9.86
CA ALA A 123 1.59 -12.73 9.37
C ALA A 123 1.59 -12.69 7.84
N ILE A 124 2.78 -12.53 7.26
CA ILE A 124 2.99 -12.40 5.82
C ILE A 124 2.99 -13.81 5.22
N PRO A 125 2.02 -14.15 4.35
CA PRO A 125 1.91 -15.49 3.82
C PRO A 125 2.99 -15.73 2.76
N LEU A 126 3.75 -16.82 2.91
CA LEU A 126 4.81 -17.22 1.98
C LEU A 126 4.36 -18.42 1.14
N GLN A 127 4.89 -18.54 -0.08
CA GLN A 127 4.54 -19.61 -1.02
C GLN A 127 4.88 -21.02 -0.50
N ASN A 128 5.83 -21.13 0.42
CA ASN A 128 6.19 -22.40 1.05
C ASN A 128 5.14 -22.89 2.09
N GLY A 129 4.05 -22.16 2.27
CA GLY A 129 2.96 -22.48 3.20
C GLY A 129 3.21 -22.03 4.65
N THR A 130 4.30 -21.29 4.90
CA THR A 130 4.59 -20.70 6.21
C THR A 130 4.28 -19.21 6.21
N ASP A 131 4.26 -18.60 7.41
CA ASP A 131 4.03 -17.16 7.56
C ASP A 131 5.26 -16.51 8.18
N GLN A 132 5.71 -15.41 7.58
CA GLN A 132 6.74 -14.56 8.16
C GLN A 132 6.13 -13.50 9.06
N ALA A 133 6.65 -13.43 10.27
CA ALA A 133 6.24 -12.45 11.27
C ALA A 133 6.89 -11.09 11.02
N LEU A 134 6.09 -10.03 10.95
CA LEU A 134 6.59 -8.66 10.95
C LEU A 134 5.89 -7.85 12.04
N MET A 135 6.68 -7.11 12.83
CA MET A 135 6.14 -6.29 13.91
C MET A 135 6.14 -4.83 13.52
N LEU A 136 4.98 -4.18 13.59
CA LEU A 136 4.86 -2.78 13.22
C LEU A 136 5.16 -1.86 14.42
N SER A 137 5.91 -0.79 14.16
CA SER A 137 6.08 0.29 15.11
C SER A 137 4.78 1.10 15.25
N PRO A 138 4.55 1.75 16.41
CA PRO A 138 3.37 2.60 16.65
C PRO A 138 3.09 3.61 15.54
N GLU A 139 4.14 4.22 14.98
CA GLU A 139 4.03 5.21 13.90
C GLU A 139 3.41 4.62 12.61
N ILE A 140 3.74 3.36 12.28
CA ILE A 140 3.22 2.68 11.10
C ILE A 140 1.77 2.26 11.35
N VAL A 141 1.48 1.75 12.55
CA VAL A 141 0.11 1.40 12.97
C VAL A 141 -0.79 2.64 12.92
N GLU A 142 -0.29 3.78 13.39
CA GLU A 142 -1.01 5.05 13.34
C GLU A 142 -1.29 5.46 11.89
N ALA A 143 -0.28 5.43 11.02
CA ALA A 143 -0.42 5.80 9.61
C ALA A 143 -1.44 4.91 8.88
N ILE A 144 -1.29 3.58 8.97
CA ILE A 144 -2.20 2.63 8.31
C ILE A 144 -3.64 2.80 8.86
N GLY A 145 -3.78 2.92 10.18
CA GLY A 145 -5.08 3.09 10.82
C GLY A 145 -5.80 4.39 10.44
N LEU A 146 -5.07 5.48 10.19
CA LEU A 146 -5.64 6.74 9.68
C LEU A 146 -6.22 6.57 8.27
N LYS A 147 -5.63 5.71 7.44
CA LYS A 147 -6.00 5.51 6.04
C LYS A 147 -7.11 4.48 5.84
N ALA A 148 -7.14 3.43 6.66
CA ALA A 148 -8.17 2.38 6.59
C ALA A 148 -9.61 2.90 6.65
N GLY A 149 -9.86 4.01 7.34
CA GLY A 149 -11.18 4.64 7.44
C GLY A 149 -11.53 5.63 6.32
N GLN A 150 -10.66 5.82 5.32
CA GLN A 150 -10.82 6.84 4.27
C GLN A 150 -11.29 6.26 2.92
N GLY A 151 -11.37 4.94 2.77
CA GLY A 151 -11.77 4.26 1.53
C GLY A 151 -13.23 3.83 1.53
N SER A 152 -14.18 4.78 1.50
CA SER A 152 -15.62 4.52 1.34
C SER A 152 -16.20 5.37 0.22
#